data_AF-A0A2J5P8C5-F1
#
_entry.id   AF-A0A2J5P8C5-F1
#
_cell.length_a   1.000
_cell.length_b   1.000
_cell.length_c   1.000
_cell.angle_alpha   90.00
_cell.angle_beta   90.00
_cell.angle_gamma   90.00
#
_symmetry.space_group_name_H-M   'P 1'
#
loop_
_entity.id
_entity.type
_entity.pdbx_description
1 polymer ?
#
loop_
_entity_poly.entity_id
_entity_poly.type
_entity_poly.pdbx_seq_one_letter_code
_entity_poly.pdbx_strand_id
1 'polypeptide(L)'
;MSSLSFALGKKAQRLPERRRPAFPMIALAVLFSLLALLPPGFVIAVGVDTGWETIQALVFRPRVAELLSNTLWLIALTVPLCIALGVGPVSYTH
;
A
#
# COMPACT_ATOMS: atom_id res chain seq x y z
N MET A 1 -30.75 -38.20 18.96
CA MET A 1 -29.51 -37.57 18.43
C MET A 1 -29.83 -36.25 17.71
N SER A 2 -30.50 -35.29 18.39
CA SER A 2 -31.03 -34.06 17.76
C SER A 2 -30.52 -32.77 18.43
N SER A 3 -30.00 -32.87 19.66
CA SER A 3 -29.43 -31.76 20.42
C SER A 3 -28.10 -31.22 19.85
N LEU A 4 -27.37 -32.04 19.09
CA LEU A 4 -26.10 -31.65 18.45
C LEU A 4 -26.31 -30.74 17.23
N SER A 5 -27.44 -30.88 16.52
CA SER A 5 -27.77 -30.02 15.36
C SER A 5 -28.11 -28.59 15.80
N PHE A 6 -28.76 -28.45 16.96
CA PHE A 6 -29.11 -27.13 17.52
C PHE A 6 -27.88 -26.37 18.04
N ALA A 7 -26.85 -27.08 18.53
CA ALA A 7 -25.58 -26.48 18.94
C ALA A 7 -24.73 -26.01 17.74
N LEU A 8 -24.81 -26.70 16.60
CA LEU A 8 -24.11 -26.31 15.37
C LEU A 8 -24.73 -25.06 14.71
N GLY A 9 -26.06 -24.95 14.73
CA GLY A 9 -26.78 -23.77 14.23
C GLY A 9 -26.50 -22.50 15.03
N LYS A 10 -26.25 -22.62 16.34
CA LYS A 10 -26.00 -21.47 17.22
C LYS A 10 -24.58 -20.90 17.11
N LYS A 11 -23.59 -21.68 16.65
CA LYS A 11 -22.21 -21.21 16.41
C LYS A 11 -21.99 -20.61 15.02
N ALA A 12 -22.81 -20.98 14.03
CA ALA A 12 -22.72 -20.44 12.67
C ALA A 12 -23.17 -18.96 12.55
N GLN A 13 -23.77 -18.40 13.60
CA GLN A 13 -24.31 -17.04 13.61
C GLN A 13 -23.35 -15.94 14.06
N ARG A 14 -22.07 -16.23 14.32
CA ARG A 14 -21.07 -15.15 14.41
C ARG A 14 -20.59 -14.75 13.01
N LEU A 15 -21.53 -14.39 12.15
CA LEU A 15 -21.22 -13.54 11.01
C LEU A 15 -20.67 -12.24 11.61
N PRO A 16 -19.50 -11.75 11.16
CA PRO A 16 -18.95 -10.50 11.65
C PRO A 16 -20.02 -9.44 11.45
N GLU A 17 -20.52 -8.87 12.55
CA GLU A 17 -21.39 -7.72 12.55
C GLU A 17 -20.75 -6.73 11.58
N ARG A 18 -21.40 -6.47 10.43
CA ARG A 18 -20.95 -5.47 9.47
C ARG A 18 -21.10 -4.13 10.17
N ARG A 19 -20.10 -3.80 11.00
CA ARG A 19 -19.98 -2.58 11.76
C ARG A 19 -19.97 -1.51 10.68
N ARG A 20 -21.15 -0.90 10.44
CA ARG A 20 -21.27 0.20 9.51
C ARG A 20 -20.15 1.16 9.92
N PRO A 21 -19.22 1.50 9.02
CA PRO A 21 -18.15 2.43 9.37
C PRO A 21 -18.86 3.65 9.93
N ALA A 22 -18.67 3.90 11.23
CA ALA A 22 -19.36 4.97 11.91
C ALA A 22 -19.03 6.24 11.12
N PHE A 23 -20.04 7.03 10.75
CA PHE A 23 -19.88 8.29 10.04
C PHE A 23 -18.63 9.12 10.46
N PRO A 24 -18.26 9.22 11.77
CA PRO A 24 -17.02 9.88 12.18
C PRO A 24 -15.73 9.25 11.62
N MET A 25 -15.66 7.93 11.46
CA MET A 25 -14.50 7.24 10.91
C MET A 25 -14.29 7.56 9.43
N ILE A 26 -15.38 7.66 8.65
CA ILE A 26 -15.31 8.08 7.25
C ILE A 26 -14.86 9.54 7.17
N ALA A 27 -15.44 10.42 8.01
CA ALA A 27 -15.04 11.82 8.06
C ALA A 27 -13.55 12.00 8.41
N LEU A 28 -13.04 11.24 9.39
CA LEU A 28 -11.61 11.24 9.75
C LEU A 28 -10.74 10.72 8.60
N ALA A 29 -11.14 9.63 7.94
CA ALA A 29 -10.39 9.06 6.83
C ALA A 29 -10.31 10.04 5.65
N VAL A 30 -11.42 10.72 5.32
CA VAL A 30 -11.47 11.73 4.26
C VAL A 30 -10.62 12.94 4.64
N LEU A 31 -10.72 13.43 5.88
CA LEU A 31 -9.90 14.54 6.36
C LEU A 31 -8.41 14.20 6.27
N PHE A 32 -8.00 13.03 6.76
CA PHE A 32 -6.60 12.60 6.73
C PHE A 32 -6.12 12.39 5.29
N SER A 33 -6.97 11.84 4.42
CA SER A 33 -6.66 11.68 3.00
C SER A 33 -6.45 13.04 2.32
N LEU A 34 -7.29 14.05 2.61
CA LEU A 34 -7.14 15.40 2.09
C LEU A 34 -5.84 16.06 2.59
N LEU A 35 -5.51 15.90 3.87
CA LEU A 35 -4.26 16.40 4.45
C LEU A 35 -3.03 15.70 3.84
N ALA A 36 -3.09 14.39 3.63
CA ALA A 36 -2.02 13.61 2.99
C ALA A 36 -1.85 13.97 1.51
N LEU A 37 -2.91 14.46 0.85
CA LEU A 37 -2.86 14.92 -0.54
C LEU A 37 -2.27 16.33 -0.70
N LEU A 38 -2.18 17.10 0.38
CA LEU A 38 -1.64 18.46 0.36
C LEU A 38 -0.16 18.50 -0.09
N PRO A 39 0.78 17.72 0.48
CA PRO A 39 2.16 17.69 0.01
C PRO A 39 2.33 17.24 -1.46
N PRO A 40 1.73 16.13 -1.95
CA PRO A 40 1.87 15.77 -3.36
C PRO A 40 1.18 16.77 -4.29
N GLY A 41 0.05 17.37 -3.88
CA GLY A 41 -0.59 18.46 -4.62
C GLY A 41 0.31 19.68 -4.78
N PHE A 42 1.02 20.10 -3.72
CA PHE A 42 2.01 21.17 -3.78
C PHE A 42 3.18 20.85 -4.72
N VAL A 43 3.72 19.62 -4.65
CA VAL A 43 4.80 19.17 -5.54
C VAL A 43 4.36 19.23 -7.01
N ILE A 44 3.12 18.82 -7.32
CA ILE A 44 2.56 18.90 -8.67
C ILE A 44 2.39 20.36 -9.10
N ALA A 45 1.83 21.22 -8.25
CA ALA A 45 1.59 22.63 -8.55
C ALA A 45 2.90 23.36 -8.84
N VAL A 46 3.92 23.19 -7.98
CA VAL A 46 5.27 23.74 -8.22
C VAL A 46 5.87 23.14 -9.49
N GLY A 47 5.68 21.84 -9.73
CA GLY A 47 6.16 21.17 -10.93
C GLY A 47 5.60 21.72 -12.24
N VAL A 48 4.33 22.11 -12.25
CA VAL A 48 3.67 22.76 -13.39
C VAL A 48 4.18 24.21 -13.57
N ASP A 49 4.36 24.96 -12.48
CA ASP A 49 4.69 26.39 -12.52
C ASP A 49 6.19 26.68 -12.79
N THR A 50 7.10 25.85 -12.27
CA THR A 50 8.56 26.02 -12.48
C THR A 50 9.10 25.41 -13.78
N GLY A 51 8.28 24.69 -14.53
CA GLY A 51 8.65 24.04 -15.78
C GLY A 51 9.49 22.76 -15.57
N TRP A 52 9.06 21.68 -16.20
CA TRP A 52 9.66 20.33 -16.12
C TRP A 52 11.17 20.32 -16.47
N GLU A 53 11.61 21.22 -17.34
CA GLU A 53 13.01 21.42 -17.77
C GLU A 53 13.98 21.67 -16.59
N THR A 54 13.61 22.54 -15.65
CA THR A 54 14.48 22.95 -14.52
C THR A 54 14.53 21.87 -13.43
N ILE A 55 13.40 21.21 -13.18
CA ILE A 55 13.30 20.09 -12.23
C ILE A 55 14.07 18.89 -12.76
N GLN A 56 14.04 18.61 -14.06
CA GLN A 56 14.89 17.59 -14.64
C GLN A 56 16.37 17.95 -14.47
N ALA A 57 16.79 19.19 -14.72
CA ALA A 57 18.20 19.59 -14.53
C ALA A 57 18.69 19.51 -13.06
N LEU A 58 17.80 19.70 -12.08
CA LEU A 58 18.14 19.59 -10.64
C LEU A 58 18.00 18.17 -10.08
N VAL A 59 16.95 17.42 -10.44
CA VAL A 59 16.67 16.05 -9.98
C VAL A 59 17.54 15.04 -10.71
N PHE A 60 17.82 15.24 -12.01
CA PHE A 60 18.85 14.50 -12.75
C PHE A 60 20.23 15.17 -12.63
N ARG A 61 20.59 15.66 -11.43
CA ARG A 61 22.00 15.77 -11.10
C ARG A 61 22.63 14.38 -11.30
N PRO A 62 23.77 14.25 -12.00
CA PRO A 62 24.30 12.96 -12.48
C PRO A 62 24.36 11.88 -11.39
N ARG A 63 24.57 12.26 -10.12
CA ARG A 63 24.58 11.34 -8.98
C ARG A 63 23.20 10.82 -8.55
N VAL A 64 22.15 11.62 -8.60
CA VAL A 64 20.79 11.17 -8.18
C VAL A 64 20.21 10.21 -9.22
N ALA A 65 20.48 10.45 -10.51
CA ALA A 65 20.15 9.52 -11.58
C ALA A 65 20.86 8.17 -11.40
N GLU A 66 22.12 8.20 -10.98
CA GLU A 66 22.92 7.01 -10.69
C GLU A 66 22.44 6.25 -9.44
N LEU A 67 22.02 6.96 -8.37
CA LEU A 67 21.40 6.31 -7.19
C LEU A 67 20.02 5.73 -7.50
N LEU A 68 19.20 6.42 -8.28
CA LEU A 68 17.89 5.95 -8.72
C LEU A 68 18.03 4.69 -9.57
N SER A 69 18.96 4.67 -10.53
CA SER A 69 19.21 3.48 -11.36
C SER A 69 19.76 2.31 -10.54
N ASN A 70 20.65 2.56 -9.59
CA ASN A 70 21.15 1.53 -8.68
C ASN A 70 20.04 0.98 -7.78
N THR A 71 19.15 1.83 -7.28
CA THR A 71 18.00 1.40 -6.47
C THR A 71 17.00 0.60 -7.31
N LEU A 72 16.76 1.00 -8.56
CA LEU A 72 15.94 0.23 -9.50
C LEU A 72 16.54 -1.15 -9.78
N TRP A 73 17.85 -1.24 -10.01
CA TRP A 73 18.56 -2.51 -10.17
C TRP A 73 18.50 -3.36 -8.90
N LEU A 74 18.72 -2.74 -7.74
CA LEU A 74 18.65 -3.41 -6.45
C LEU A 74 17.24 -3.98 -6.22
N ILE A 75 16.18 -3.19 -6.43
CA ILE A 75 14.78 -3.62 -6.33
C ILE A 75 14.49 -4.74 -7.34
N ALA A 76 14.91 -4.58 -8.59
CA ALA A 76 14.69 -5.56 -9.65
C ALA A 76 15.34 -6.92 -9.35
N LEU A 77 16.42 -6.96 -8.57
CA LEU A 77 17.06 -8.21 -8.14
C LEU A 77 16.49 -8.73 -6.81
N THR A 78 16.31 -7.85 -5.83
CA THR A 78 15.86 -8.22 -4.49
C THR A 78 14.41 -8.66 -4.47
N VAL A 79 13.51 -8.01 -5.21
CA VAL A 79 12.08 -8.40 -5.24
C VAL A 79 11.88 -9.82 -5.76
N PRO A 80 12.46 -10.24 -6.91
CA PRO A 80 12.41 -11.64 -7.34
C PRO A 80 13.03 -12.60 -6.32
N LEU A 81 14.15 -12.22 -5.70
CA LEU A 81 14.78 -13.05 -4.66
C LEU A 81 13.85 -13.24 -3.46
N CYS A 82 13.21 -12.17 -2.98
CA CYS A 82 12.22 -12.20 -1.91
C CYS A 82 10.99 -13.03 -2.30
N ILE A 83 10.54 -12.96 -3.55
CA ILE A 83 9.44 -13.81 -4.04
C ILE A 83 9.87 -15.28 -4.03
N ALA A 84 11.05 -15.61 -4.56
CA ALA A 84 11.56 -16.98 -4.56
C ALA A 84 11.73 -17.54 -3.14
N LEU A 85 12.29 -16.73 -2.23
CA LEU A 85 12.48 -17.08 -0.82
C LEU A 85 11.17 -17.09 -0.01
N GLY A 86 10.15 -16.33 -0.41
CA GLY A 86 8.85 -16.31 0.25
C GLY A 86 7.92 -17.43 -0.21
N VAL A 87 8.00 -17.80 -1.50
CA VAL A 87 7.25 -18.92 -2.08
C VAL A 87 7.89 -20.27 -1.73
N GLY A 88 9.21 -20.34 -1.58
CA GLY A 88 9.94 -21.54 -1.15
C GLY A 88 9.37 -22.21 0.12
N PRO A 89 9.34 -21.55 1.29
CA PRO A 89 8.80 -22.12 2.52
C PRO A 89 7.29 -22.39 2.45
N VAL A 90 6.55 -21.68 1.60
CA VAL A 90 5.14 -22.00 1.28
C VAL A 90 5.02 -23.35 0.55
N SER A 91 5.99 -23.70 -0.30
CA SER A 91 6.00 -24.94 -1.08
C SER A 91 6.54 -26.17 -0.33
N TYR A 92 7.34 -25.99 0.73
CA TYR A 92 7.86 -27.10 1.55
C TYR A 92 6.91 -27.54 2.69
N THR A 93 5.71 -26.95 2.78
CA THR A 93 4.67 -27.34 3.76
C THR A 93 3.61 -28.26 3.11
N HIS A 94 4.07 -29.27 2.39
CA HIS A 94 3.30 -30.43 1.94
C HIS A 94 4.02 -31.70 2.39
#